data_AF-A0A3D1THP2-F1
#
_entry.id   AF-A0A3D1THP2-F1
#
_cell.length_a   1.000
_cell.length_b   1.000
_cell.length_c   1.000
_cell.angle_alpha   90.00
_cell.angle_beta   90.00
_cell.angle_gamma   90.00
#
_symmetry.space_group_name_H-M   'P 1'
#
loop_
_entity.id
_entity.type
_entity.pdbx_description
1 polymer ?
#
loop_
_entity_poly.entity_id
_entity_poly.type
_entity_poly.pdbx_seq_one_letter_code
_entity_poly.pdbx_strand_id
1 'polypeptide(L)'
;MTLFQPAERTFAENVSHLSYCNPFLPERIQFEKQALGSDFVEEGAHWNIQSLTNTHGHPNLDRLLHRSKRLLHTIRDRNANPQGLTEDDVKLFDDLVLFYLYHAFHEPLQQAVERTERGEDADFSFYRDFERQGSELLSLPGVVFPSQGHLENAFAVFFQLRRAFHHIFHQIVGVSEPIIRLRASV
;
A
#
# COMPACT_ATOMS: atom_id res chain seq x y z
N MET A 1 1.84 -21.54 -17.19
CA MET A 1 2.41 -20.17 -17.27
C MET A 1 2.10 -19.51 -15.95
N THR A 2 3.11 -18.95 -15.27
CA THR A 2 2.94 -18.27 -13.99
C THR A 2 2.42 -16.84 -14.21
N LEU A 3 1.67 -16.29 -13.23
CA LEU A 3 1.16 -14.91 -13.32
C LEU A 3 2.29 -13.89 -13.42
N PHE A 4 3.33 -14.14 -12.63
CA PHE A 4 4.53 -13.31 -12.52
C PHE A 4 5.72 -13.97 -13.20
N GLN A 5 6.53 -13.17 -13.88
CA GLN A 5 7.92 -13.53 -14.19
C GLN A 5 8.76 -13.52 -12.89
N PRO A 6 9.91 -14.21 -12.84
CA PRO A 6 10.69 -14.32 -11.60
C PRO A 6 11.00 -12.97 -10.91
N ALA A 7 11.46 -11.98 -11.67
CA ALA A 7 11.76 -10.65 -11.12
C ALA A 7 10.51 -9.86 -10.67
N GLU A 8 9.36 -10.11 -11.31
CA GLU A 8 8.09 -9.50 -10.93
C GLU A 8 7.53 -10.13 -9.67
N ARG A 9 7.72 -11.46 -9.52
CA ARG A 9 7.35 -12.20 -8.32
C ARG A 9 8.12 -11.66 -7.13
N THR A 10 9.44 -11.57 -7.23
CA THR A 10 10.27 -11.00 -6.16
C THR A 10 9.88 -9.57 -5.81
N PHE A 11 9.54 -8.74 -6.80
CA PHE A 11 9.03 -7.40 -6.53
C PHE A 11 7.70 -7.43 -5.77
N ALA A 12 6.73 -8.22 -6.25
CA ALA A 12 5.42 -8.31 -5.64
C ALA A 12 5.47 -8.93 -4.22
N GLU A 13 6.38 -9.89 -3.97
CA GLU A 13 6.65 -10.47 -2.64
C GLU A 13 7.14 -9.40 -1.66
N ASN A 14 8.10 -8.56 -2.08
CA ASN A 14 8.56 -7.45 -1.25
C ASN A 14 7.46 -6.41 -0.99
N VAL A 15 6.61 -6.12 -1.99
CA VAL A 15 5.46 -5.23 -1.81
C VAL A 15 4.42 -5.83 -0.86
N SER A 16 4.16 -7.13 -0.96
CA SER A 16 3.30 -7.84 0.00
C SER A 16 3.87 -7.74 1.42
N HIS A 17 5.17 -7.95 1.62
CA HIS A 17 5.80 -7.75 2.92
C HIS A 17 5.64 -6.31 3.45
N LEU A 18 5.68 -5.28 2.60
CA LEU A 18 5.43 -3.89 3.01
C LEU A 18 4.02 -3.70 3.59
N SER A 19 3.03 -4.45 3.10
CA SER A 19 1.64 -4.38 3.58
C SER A 19 1.43 -5.06 4.94
N TYR A 20 2.28 -6.02 5.31
CA TYR A 20 2.14 -6.80 6.55
C TYR A 20 3.21 -6.52 7.60
N CYS A 21 4.32 -5.87 7.24
CA CYS A 21 5.34 -5.49 8.20
C CYS A 21 4.85 -4.36 9.12
N ASN A 22 5.48 -4.25 10.29
CA ASN A 22 5.25 -3.09 11.14
C ASN A 22 5.83 -1.83 10.45
N PRO A 23 5.03 -0.79 10.22
CA PRO A 23 5.46 0.36 9.43
C PRO A 23 6.55 1.20 10.12
N PHE A 24 6.70 1.10 11.44
CA PHE A 24 7.66 1.90 12.20
C PHE A 24 9.03 1.24 12.34
N LEU A 25 9.14 -0.06 12.04
CA LEU A 25 10.38 -0.79 12.24
C LEU A 25 11.29 -0.75 10.98
N PRO A 26 12.60 -0.98 11.14
CA PRO A 26 13.57 -0.91 10.03
C PRO A 26 13.28 -1.87 8.88
N GLU A 27 12.60 -2.98 9.13
CA GLU A 27 12.21 -4.00 8.15
C GLU A 27 11.42 -3.39 7.00
N ARG A 28 10.58 -2.38 7.26
CA ARG A 28 9.88 -1.61 6.22
C ARG A 28 10.88 -1.10 5.16
N ILE A 29 11.94 -0.42 5.59
CA ILE A 29 12.95 0.15 4.69
C ILE A 29 13.78 -0.95 4.03
N GLN A 30 14.00 -2.08 4.70
CA GLN A 30 14.67 -3.24 4.09
C GLN A 30 13.85 -3.80 2.92
N PHE A 31 12.53 -3.93 3.07
CA PHE A 31 11.66 -4.36 1.97
C PHE A 31 11.58 -3.33 0.84
N GLU A 32 11.60 -2.02 1.13
CA GLU A 32 11.73 -0.98 0.10
C GLU A 32 13.04 -1.14 -0.69
N LYS A 33 14.17 -1.33 0.01
CA LYS A 33 15.49 -1.59 -0.60
C LYS A 33 15.47 -2.85 -1.47
N GLN A 34 14.88 -3.94 -1.00
CA GLN A 34 14.81 -5.21 -1.73
C GLN A 34 13.92 -5.08 -2.98
N ALA A 35 12.79 -4.37 -2.88
CA ALA A 35 11.89 -4.15 -4.01
C ALA A 35 12.51 -3.25 -5.09
N LEU A 36 13.18 -2.16 -4.70
CA LEU A 36 13.70 -1.15 -5.62
C LEU A 36 15.11 -1.46 -6.13
N GLY A 37 15.92 -2.20 -5.38
CA GLY A 37 17.29 -2.55 -5.77
C GLY A 37 18.12 -1.29 -6.05
N SER A 38 18.67 -1.18 -7.27
CA SER A 38 19.44 -0.02 -7.72
C SER A 38 18.63 1.28 -7.79
N ASP A 39 17.30 1.18 -7.84
CA ASP A 39 16.40 2.34 -7.88
C ASP A 39 16.04 2.84 -6.47
N PHE A 40 16.67 2.34 -5.41
CA PHE A 40 16.44 2.84 -4.06
C PHE A 40 17.16 4.17 -3.82
N VAL A 41 16.50 5.11 -3.15
CA VAL A 41 17.05 6.42 -2.74
C VAL A 41 17.29 6.40 -1.23
N GLU A 42 18.56 6.54 -0.82
CA GLU A 42 18.95 6.53 0.60
C GLU A 42 18.56 7.83 1.33
N GLU A 43 18.59 8.96 0.61
CA GLU A 43 18.22 10.26 1.17
C GLU A 43 16.72 10.27 1.55
N GLY A 44 16.43 10.55 2.81
CA GLY A 44 15.05 10.56 3.33
C GLY A 44 14.42 9.17 3.47
N ALA A 45 15.18 8.09 3.34
CA ALA A 45 14.67 6.72 3.44
C ALA A 45 13.95 6.41 4.76
N HIS A 46 14.38 7.02 5.88
CA HIS A 46 13.78 6.82 7.19
C HIS A 46 12.50 7.65 7.43
N TRP A 47 11.74 7.90 6.37
CA TRP A 47 10.48 8.65 6.42
C TRP A 47 9.46 7.98 7.35
N ASN A 48 9.50 6.65 7.46
CA ASN A 48 8.55 5.83 8.21
C ASN A 48 8.57 6.07 9.74
N ILE A 49 9.65 6.67 10.27
CA ILE A 49 9.76 7.06 11.69
C ILE A 49 9.62 8.56 11.91
N GLN A 50 9.62 9.37 10.85
CA GLN A 50 9.52 10.83 10.92
C GLN A 50 8.07 11.27 11.14
N SER A 51 7.86 12.46 11.71
CA SER A 51 6.52 13.04 11.90
C SER A 51 5.84 13.30 10.55
N LEU A 52 4.50 13.24 10.53
CA LEU A 52 3.64 13.61 9.38
C LEU A 52 3.87 15.04 8.86
N THR A 53 4.60 15.88 9.62
CA THR A 53 5.01 17.23 9.21
C THR A 53 6.08 17.25 8.11
N ASN A 54 6.68 16.11 7.77
CA ASN A 54 7.57 15.98 6.61
C ASN A 54 6.74 15.68 5.35
N THR A 55 5.99 16.68 4.90
CA THR A 55 5.01 16.65 3.80
C THR A 55 5.61 16.56 2.38
N HIS A 56 6.91 16.31 2.23
CA HIS A 56 7.54 16.20 0.92
C HIS A 56 7.64 14.72 0.51
N GLY A 57 7.22 14.44 -0.72
CA GLY A 57 7.05 13.11 -1.30
C GLY A 57 8.17 12.13 -0.95
N HIS A 58 7.79 10.91 -0.60
CA HIS A 58 8.74 9.86 -0.26
C HIS A 58 9.19 9.17 -1.56
N PRO A 59 10.40 9.46 -2.09
CA PRO A 59 10.77 9.07 -3.45
C PRO A 59 10.74 7.57 -3.67
N ASN A 60 11.03 6.77 -2.64
CA ASN A 60 10.93 5.32 -2.70
C ASN A 60 9.47 4.86 -2.77
N LEU A 61 8.57 5.49 -2.03
CA LEU A 61 7.14 5.18 -2.09
C LEU A 61 6.56 5.53 -3.47
N ASP A 62 6.95 6.66 -4.05
CA ASP A 62 6.52 7.06 -5.40
C ASP A 62 7.00 6.05 -6.45
N ARG A 63 8.27 5.61 -6.35
CA ARG A 63 8.85 4.59 -7.23
C ARG A 63 8.14 3.24 -7.09
N LEU A 64 7.86 2.82 -5.85
CA LEU A 64 7.09 1.62 -5.57
C LEU A 64 5.69 1.72 -6.18
N LEU A 65 4.98 2.83 -5.96
CA LEU A 65 3.64 3.03 -6.49
C LEU A 65 3.61 3.00 -8.02
N HIS A 66 4.57 3.68 -8.66
CA HIS A 66 4.70 3.68 -10.11
C HIS A 66 5.00 2.29 -10.67
N ARG A 67 5.93 1.54 -10.05
CA ARG A 67 6.29 0.19 -10.47
C ARG A 67 5.15 -0.81 -10.22
N SER A 68 4.46 -0.72 -9.09
CA SER A 68 3.26 -1.51 -8.78
C SER A 68 2.16 -1.28 -9.81
N LYS A 69 1.84 -0.01 -10.11
CA LYS A 69 0.86 0.33 -11.14
C LYS A 69 1.21 -0.28 -12.49
N ARG A 70 2.45 -0.09 -12.95
CA ARG A 70 2.93 -0.65 -14.22
C ARG A 70 2.83 -2.17 -14.25
N LEU A 71 3.23 -2.85 -13.18
CA LEU A 71 3.17 -4.30 -13.10
C LEU A 71 1.72 -4.81 -13.14
N LEU A 72 0.81 -4.20 -12.39
CA LEU A 72 -0.60 -4.54 -12.39
C LEU A 72 -1.20 -4.47 -13.81
N HIS A 73 -0.96 -3.37 -14.54
CA HIS A 73 -1.41 -3.26 -15.93
C HIS A 73 -0.74 -4.29 -16.85
N THR A 74 0.57 -4.50 -16.69
CA THR A 74 1.32 -5.47 -17.51
C THR A 74 0.79 -6.90 -17.34
N ILE A 75 0.44 -7.31 -16.12
CA ILE A 75 -0.13 -8.63 -15.84
C ILE A 75 -1.53 -8.74 -16.47
N ARG A 76 -2.33 -7.68 -16.39
CA ARG A 76 -3.67 -7.64 -17.01
C ARG A 76 -3.62 -7.77 -18.52
N ASP A 77 -2.67 -7.10 -19.16
CA ASP A 77 -2.48 -7.15 -20.60
C ASP A 77 -1.96 -8.53 -21.07
N ARG A 78 -1.37 -9.32 -20.17
CA ARG A 78 -0.74 -10.61 -20.52
C ARG A 78 -1.71 -11.77 -20.75
N ASN A 79 -3.02 -11.61 -20.60
CA ASN A 79 -4.00 -12.68 -20.84
C ASN A 79 -3.56 -14.03 -20.24
N ALA A 80 -3.21 -14.05 -18.95
CA ALA A 80 -2.74 -15.26 -18.29
C ALA A 80 -3.81 -16.36 -18.34
N ASN A 81 -3.39 -17.63 -18.52
CA ASN A 81 -4.30 -18.76 -18.43
C ASN A 81 -4.73 -18.97 -16.96
N PRO A 82 -6.01 -18.78 -16.61
CA PRO A 82 -6.49 -18.85 -15.23
C PRO A 82 -6.29 -20.22 -14.60
N GLN A 83 -6.30 -21.29 -15.40
CA GLN A 83 -6.17 -22.68 -14.95
C GLN A 83 -4.76 -23.02 -14.43
N GLY A 84 -3.77 -22.15 -14.67
CA GLY A 84 -2.39 -22.35 -14.25
C GLY A 84 -1.96 -21.51 -13.04
N LEU A 85 -2.88 -20.75 -12.43
CA LEU A 85 -2.59 -19.87 -11.31
C LEU A 85 -2.61 -20.63 -9.98
N THR A 86 -1.59 -20.40 -9.17
CA THR A 86 -1.55 -20.92 -7.80
C THR A 86 -2.32 -19.98 -6.86
N GLU A 87 -2.71 -20.47 -5.69
CA GLU A 87 -3.30 -19.64 -4.63
C GLU A 87 -2.35 -18.49 -4.23
N ASP A 88 -1.05 -18.77 -4.19
CA ASP A 88 -0.02 -17.75 -3.93
C ASP A 88 0.01 -16.66 -5.00
N ASP A 89 -0.14 -17.00 -6.28
CA ASP A 89 -0.21 -16.01 -7.36
C ASP A 89 -1.42 -15.09 -7.19
N VAL A 90 -2.57 -15.66 -6.84
CA VAL A 90 -3.82 -14.92 -6.61
C VAL A 90 -3.66 -13.99 -5.41
N LYS A 91 -3.15 -14.50 -4.28
CA LYS A 91 -2.92 -13.70 -3.08
C LYS A 91 -1.93 -12.56 -3.35
N LEU A 92 -0.82 -12.86 -4.02
CA LEU A 92 0.23 -11.88 -4.25
C LEU A 92 -0.23 -10.74 -5.16
N PHE A 93 -1.06 -11.05 -6.16
CA PHE A 93 -1.69 -10.03 -7.00
C PHE A 93 -2.70 -9.19 -6.20
N ASP A 94 -3.52 -9.81 -5.35
CA ASP A 94 -4.48 -9.10 -4.49
C ASP A 94 -3.75 -8.12 -3.53
N ASP A 95 -2.69 -8.58 -2.86
CA ASP A 95 -1.85 -7.74 -1.99
C ASP A 95 -1.26 -6.54 -2.75
N LEU A 96 -0.80 -6.76 -3.99
CA LEU A 96 -0.23 -5.70 -4.83
C LEU A 96 -1.29 -4.66 -5.23
N VAL A 97 -2.52 -5.09 -5.52
CA VAL A 97 -3.65 -4.18 -5.78
C VAL A 97 -3.99 -3.38 -4.53
N LEU A 98 -4.13 -4.02 -3.37
CA LEU A 98 -4.44 -3.33 -2.12
C LEU A 98 -3.37 -2.32 -1.73
N PHE A 99 -2.09 -2.69 -1.87
CA PHE A 99 -0.96 -1.77 -1.66
C PHE A 99 -1.07 -0.55 -2.59
N TYR A 100 -1.28 -0.76 -3.89
CA TYR A 100 -1.42 0.32 -4.85
C TYR A 100 -2.61 1.23 -4.50
N LEU A 101 -3.78 0.66 -4.21
CA LEU A 101 -4.99 1.43 -3.89
C LEU A 101 -4.83 2.24 -2.61
N TYR A 102 -4.30 1.66 -1.53
CA TYR A 102 -4.07 2.38 -0.28
C TYR A 102 -3.19 3.61 -0.49
N HIS A 103 -2.07 3.43 -1.21
CA HIS A 103 -1.12 4.51 -1.45
C HIS A 103 -1.57 5.51 -2.52
N ALA A 104 -2.31 5.09 -3.54
CA ALA A 104 -2.87 5.98 -4.56
C ALA A 104 -3.93 6.93 -3.97
N PHE A 105 -4.65 6.50 -2.93
CA PHE A 105 -5.70 7.27 -2.26
C PHE A 105 -5.29 7.78 -0.87
N HIS A 106 -3.99 7.77 -0.53
CA HIS A 106 -3.55 8.14 0.82
C HIS A 106 -3.81 9.61 1.17
N GLU A 107 -3.68 10.53 0.21
CA GLU A 107 -3.95 11.96 0.42
C GLU A 107 -5.44 12.25 0.68
N PRO A 108 -6.40 11.82 -0.16
CA PRO A 108 -7.81 12.05 0.13
C PRO A 108 -8.28 11.32 1.39
N LEU A 109 -7.72 10.15 1.71
CA LEU A 109 -7.94 9.49 3.00
C LEU A 109 -7.42 10.33 4.17
N GLN A 110 -6.22 10.91 4.07
CA GLN A 110 -5.66 11.78 5.09
C GLN A 110 -6.54 13.02 5.30
N GLN A 111 -6.99 13.66 4.22
CA GLN A 111 -7.87 14.84 4.29
C GLN A 111 -9.21 14.48 4.96
N ALA A 112 -9.80 13.33 4.62
CA ALA A 112 -11.01 12.84 5.27
C ALA A 112 -10.79 12.65 6.78
N VAL A 113 -9.68 12.03 7.19
CA VAL A 113 -9.31 11.87 8.60
C VAL A 113 -9.22 13.24 9.29
N GLU A 114 -8.44 14.17 8.74
CA GLU A 114 -8.25 15.50 9.33
C GLU A 114 -9.55 16.32 9.46
N ARG A 115 -10.51 16.12 8.56
CA ARG A 115 -11.85 16.72 8.69
C ARG A 115 -12.64 16.08 9.82
N THR A 116 -12.66 14.74 9.90
CA THR A 116 -13.36 14.04 10.99
C THR A 116 -12.80 14.39 12.37
N GLU A 117 -11.48 14.51 12.51
CA GLU A 117 -10.84 14.88 13.78
C GLU A 117 -11.13 16.34 14.19
N ARG A 118 -11.47 17.20 13.24
CA ARG A 118 -11.97 18.57 13.48
C ARG A 118 -13.47 18.64 13.78
N GLY A 119 -14.18 17.52 13.76
CA GLY A 119 -15.64 17.47 13.90
C GLY A 119 -16.39 17.97 12.66
N GLU A 120 -15.72 18.01 11.50
CA GLU A 120 -16.32 18.37 10.22
C GLU A 120 -16.77 17.11 9.46
N ASP A 121 -17.76 17.26 8.58
CA ASP A 121 -18.16 16.19 7.66
C ASP A 121 -17.00 15.85 6.70
N ALA A 122 -16.58 14.59 6.69
CA ALA A 122 -15.58 14.09 5.74
C ALA A 122 -16.15 13.98 4.33
N ASP A 123 -15.32 14.34 3.35
CA ASP A 123 -15.63 14.13 1.93
C ASP A 123 -15.10 12.76 1.50
N PHE A 124 -16.01 11.87 1.09
CA PHE A 124 -15.69 10.55 0.53
C PHE A 124 -16.11 10.44 -0.95
N SER A 125 -16.25 11.56 -1.65
CA SER A 125 -16.62 11.59 -3.08
C SER A 125 -15.66 10.76 -3.96
N PHE A 126 -14.40 10.64 -3.54
CA PHE A 126 -13.36 9.82 -4.19
C PHE A 126 -13.58 8.31 -4.07
N TYR A 127 -14.52 7.84 -3.25
CA TYR A 127 -14.84 6.41 -3.13
C TYR A 127 -15.20 5.78 -4.47
N ARG A 128 -15.95 6.50 -5.33
CA ARG A 128 -16.33 5.98 -6.65
C ARG A 128 -15.12 5.73 -7.56
N ASP A 129 -14.10 6.57 -7.47
CA ASP A 129 -12.86 6.39 -8.22
C ASP A 129 -12.00 5.26 -7.65
N PHE A 130 -12.01 5.09 -6.33
CA PHE A 130 -11.37 3.96 -5.63
C PHE A 130 -11.99 2.63 -6.05
N GLU A 131 -13.31 2.53 -5.97
CA GLU A 131 -14.07 1.32 -6.33
C GLU A 131 -13.87 0.99 -7.80
N ARG A 132 -14.02 1.98 -8.70
CA ARG A 132 -13.77 1.79 -10.13
C ARG A 132 -12.36 1.23 -10.39
N GLN A 133 -11.32 1.86 -9.85
CA GLN A 133 -9.94 1.38 -10.06
C GLN A 133 -9.71 -0.01 -9.47
N GLY A 134 -10.22 -0.29 -8.27
CA GLY A 134 -10.10 -1.61 -7.65
C GLY A 134 -10.83 -2.69 -8.44
N SER A 135 -12.08 -2.45 -8.84
CA SER A 135 -12.86 -3.38 -9.65
C SER A 135 -12.23 -3.62 -11.02
N GLU A 136 -11.72 -2.55 -11.65
CA GLU A 136 -10.97 -2.67 -12.89
C GLU A 136 -9.77 -3.58 -12.66
N LEU A 137 -8.87 -3.28 -11.72
CA LEU A 137 -7.64 -4.02 -11.47
C LEU A 137 -7.86 -5.49 -11.09
N LEU A 138 -8.90 -5.79 -10.31
CA LEU A 138 -9.26 -7.14 -9.86
C LEU A 138 -10.12 -7.90 -10.88
N SER A 139 -10.43 -7.32 -12.03
CA SER A 139 -11.15 -8.03 -13.10
C SER A 139 -10.16 -8.78 -14.00
N LEU A 140 -9.84 -10.03 -13.67
CA LEU A 140 -9.12 -10.94 -14.55
C LEU A 140 -10.02 -12.13 -14.93
N PRO A 141 -10.20 -12.44 -16.24
CA PRO A 141 -11.09 -13.50 -16.67
C PRO A 141 -10.76 -14.83 -15.99
N GLY A 142 -11.75 -15.49 -15.39
CA GLY A 142 -11.59 -16.82 -14.78
C GLY A 142 -10.83 -16.83 -13.44
N VAL A 143 -10.52 -15.68 -12.86
CA VAL A 143 -9.87 -15.54 -11.55
C VAL A 143 -10.79 -14.77 -10.62
N VAL A 144 -10.90 -15.23 -9.37
CA VAL A 144 -11.61 -14.52 -8.31
C VAL A 144 -10.59 -14.12 -7.26
N PHE A 145 -10.42 -12.82 -7.04
CA PHE A 145 -9.53 -12.31 -6.02
C PHE A 145 -10.24 -12.11 -4.68
N PRO A 146 -9.55 -12.34 -3.54
CA PRO A 146 -10.13 -12.12 -2.21
C PRO A 146 -10.79 -10.76 -2.04
N SER A 147 -10.20 -9.68 -2.55
CA SER A 147 -10.70 -8.32 -2.34
C SER A 147 -11.77 -7.87 -3.36
N GLN A 148 -12.04 -8.65 -4.42
CA GLN A 148 -12.85 -8.23 -5.57
C GLN A 148 -14.30 -7.87 -5.20
N GLY A 149 -14.87 -8.52 -4.18
CA GLY A 149 -16.23 -8.26 -3.68
C GLY A 149 -16.28 -7.53 -2.34
N HIS A 150 -15.14 -6.97 -1.89
CA HIS A 150 -14.98 -6.40 -0.56
C HIS A 150 -14.23 -5.06 -0.58
N LEU A 151 -14.28 -4.33 -1.70
CA LEU A 151 -13.59 -3.04 -1.85
C LEU A 151 -14.12 -1.99 -0.88
N GLU A 152 -15.40 -2.03 -0.54
CA GLU A 152 -16.02 -1.21 0.50
C GLU A 152 -15.41 -1.47 1.88
N ASN A 153 -15.12 -2.73 2.19
CA ASN A 153 -14.48 -3.12 3.45
C ASN A 153 -13.01 -2.70 3.44
N ALA A 154 -12.29 -2.91 2.32
CA ALA A 154 -10.91 -2.45 2.16
C ALA A 154 -10.82 -0.93 2.35
N PHE A 155 -11.73 -0.16 1.75
CA PHE A 155 -11.81 1.29 1.91
C PHE A 155 -12.02 1.71 3.36
N ALA A 156 -12.99 1.09 4.05
CA ALA A 156 -13.26 1.36 5.46
C ALA A 156 -12.03 1.06 6.33
N VAL A 157 -11.35 -0.07 6.08
CA VAL A 157 -10.09 -0.45 6.75
C VAL A 157 -9.00 0.56 6.47
N PHE A 158 -8.82 1.01 5.23
CA PHE A 158 -7.82 2.02 4.86
C PHE A 158 -8.05 3.35 5.57
N PHE A 159 -9.31 3.78 5.71
CA PHE A 159 -9.64 4.96 6.49
C PHE A 159 -9.25 4.78 7.97
N GLN A 160 -9.59 3.64 8.59
CA GLN A 160 -9.19 3.37 9.98
C GLN A 160 -7.68 3.28 10.15
N LEU A 161 -6.97 2.66 9.21
CA LEU A 161 -5.51 2.56 9.21
C LEU A 161 -4.89 3.96 9.14
N ARG A 162 -5.40 4.82 8.25
CA ARG A 162 -4.93 6.20 8.13
C ARG A 162 -5.22 7.01 9.39
N ARG A 163 -6.39 6.83 10.00
CA ARG A 163 -6.75 7.46 11.28
C ARG A 163 -5.84 6.98 12.42
N ALA A 164 -5.52 5.68 12.47
CA ALA A 164 -4.57 5.14 13.44
C ALA A 164 -3.18 5.76 13.29
N PHE A 165 -2.66 5.85 12.06
CA PHE A 165 -1.38 6.52 11.81
C PHE A 165 -1.42 8.01 12.15
N HIS A 166 -2.52 8.70 11.83
CA HIS A 166 -2.71 10.09 12.25
C HIS A 166 -2.52 10.23 13.77
N HIS A 167 -3.21 9.43 14.58
CA HIS A 167 -3.07 9.48 16.04
C HIS A 167 -1.70 9.04 16.53
N ILE A 168 -1.12 7.97 15.99
CA ILE A 168 0.21 7.51 16.41
C ILE A 168 1.28 8.58 16.19
N PHE A 169 1.29 9.23 15.03
CA PHE A 169 2.29 10.27 14.73
C PHE A 169 2.06 11.58 15.50
N HIS A 170 0.81 11.96 15.78
CA HIS A 170 0.50 13.20 16.51
C HIS A 170 0.58 13.04 18.04
N GLN A 171 0.29 11.85 18.58
CA GLN A 171 0.23 11.61 20.03
C GLN A 171 1.51 10.97 20.59
N ILE A 172 2.22 10.17 19.79
CA ILE A 172 3.49 9.54 20.19
C ILE A 172 4.64 10.24 19.46
N VAL A 173 5.12 11.34 20.02
CA VAL A 173 6.09 12.25 19.38
C VAL A 173 7.54 11.84 19.65
N GLY A 174 8.40 11.97 18.65
CA GLY A 174 9.83 11.69 18.72
C GLY A 174 10.29 10.62 17.73
N VAL A 175 11.60 10.44 17.64
CA VAL A 175 12.26 9.47 16.74
C VAL A 175 13.33 8.62 17.45
N SER A 176 13.36 8.65 18.79
CA SER A 176 14.26 7.81 19.56
C SER A 176 13.81 6.35 19.51
N GLU A 177 14.74 5.41 19.72
CA GLU A 177 14.44 3.98 19.71
C GLU A 177 13.30 3.58 20.67
N PRO A 178 13.21 4.08 21.92
CA PRO A 178 12.07 3.78 22.79
C PRO A 178 10.74 4.25 22.21
N ILE A 179 10.70 5.40 21.53
CA ILE A 179 9.50 5.93 20.89
C ILE A 179 9.10 5.09 19.68
N ILE A 180 10.06 4.68 18.85
CA ILE A 180 9.80 3.80 17.70
C ILE A 180 9.24 2.45 18.18
N ARG A 181 9.82 1.86 19.24
CA ARG A 181 9.31 0.62 19.84
C ARG A 181 7.90 0.78 20.41
N LEU A 182 7.60 1.93 21.02
CA LEU A 182 6.26 2.23 21.50
C LEU A 182 5.26 2.28 20.34
N ARG A 183 5.56 3.03 19.27
CA ARG A 183 4.71 3.08 18.06
C ARG A 183 4.49 1.69 17.46
N ALA A 184 5.52 0.85 17.45
CA ALA A 184 5.45 -0.50 16.92
C ALA A 184 4.59 -1.47 17.76
N SER A 185 4.32 -1.15 19.03
CA SER A 185 3.55 -2.01 19.94
C SER A 185 2.05 -1.73 19.99
N VAL A 186 1.59 -0.64 19.36
CA VAL A 186 0.17 -0.25 19.24
C VAL A 186 -0.44 -0.94 18.04
#